data_AF-A0AAE1FZT8-F1
#
_entry.id   AF-A0AAE1FZT8-F1
#
_cell.length_a   1.000
_cell.length_b   1.000
_cell.length_c   1.000
_cell.angle_alpha   90.00
_cell.angle_beta   90.00
_cell.angle_gamma   90.00
#
_symmetry.space_group_name_H-M   'P 1'
#
loop_
_entity.id
_entity.type
_entity.pdbx_description
1 polymer ?
#
loop_
_entity_poly.entity_id
_entity_poly.type
_entity_poly.pdbx_seq_one_letter_code
_entity_poly.pdbx_strand_id
1 'polypeptide(L)'
;MTDLTKSLEFSQAEILDLKNNEKGLQKLNKEKQVAVEELQSRVAELNHRLNYQEGYTRRNNLRISGLKEQPVGETWEQTAVNVSKILEEKLQLPSVNLERAHRVGPAAAAASSHPRAVVVRFKNFSDREAAIRNATAGWLMVIPQYGHLMVQGGCRARPLVTGEYLATLQDVNKGFSGT
;
A
#
# COMPACT_ATOMS: atom_id res chain seq x y z
N MET A 1 22.96 23.85 -67.06
CA MET A 1 23.47 24.57 -65.87
C MET A 1 22.34 25.18 -65.04
N THR A 2 21.38 25.88 -65.64
CA THR A 2 20.32 26.63 -64.92
C THR A 2 19.21 25.80 -64.26
N ASP A 3 18.92 24.59 -64.74
CA ASP A 3 17.89 23.74 -64.13
C ASP A 3 18.39 23.00 -62.88
N LEU A 4 19.68 22.65 -62.88
CA LEU A 4 20.34 22.05 -61.72
C LEU A 4 20.41 23.03 -60.54
N THR A 5 20.66 24.32 -60.81
CA THR A 5 20.67 25.36 -59.77
C THR A 5 19.30 25.57 -59.15
N LYS A 6 18.22 25.58 -59.95
CA LYS A 6 16.85 25.70 -59.43
C LYS A 6 16.43 24.52 -58.57
N SER A 7 16.78 23.29 -58.99
CA SER A 7 16.50 22.09 -58.18
C SER A 7 17.26 22.12 -56.85
N LEU A 8 18.50 22.61 -56.86
CA LEU A 8 19.32 22.76 -55.67
C LEU A 8 18.74 23.80 -54.70
N GLU A 9 18.30 24.95 -55.21
CA GLU A 9 17.64 26.00 -54.41
C GLU A 9 16.34 25.50 -53.76
N PHE A 10 15.53 24.73 -54.49
CA PHE A 10 14.31 24.12 -53.96
C PHE A 10 14.61 23.16 -52.80
N SER A 11 15.58 22.24 -52.98
CA SER A 11 15.98 21.32 -51.91
C SER A 11 16.56 22.05 -50.69
N GLN A 12 17.29 23.16 -50.89
CA GLN A 12 17.80 23.97 -49.78
C GLN A 12 16.67 24.65 -48.99
N ALA A 13 15.63 25.16 -49.66
CA ALA A 13 14.47 25.73 -49.00
C ALA A 13 13.73 24.68 -48.14
N GLU A 14 13.50 23.49 -48.68
CA GLU A 14 12.87 22.38 -47.95
C GLU A 14 13.71 21.94 -46.74
N ILE A 15 15.04 21.88 -46.88
CA ILE A 15 15.96 21.59 -45.77
C ILE A 15 15.87 22.67 -44.68
N LEU A 16 15.71 23.94 -45.04
CA LEU A 16 15.56 25.03 -44.07
C LEU A 16 14.25 24.91 -43.29
N ASP A 17 13.14 24.61 -43.96
CA ASP A 17 11.84 24.42 -43.33
C ASP A 17 11.84 23.20 -42.40
N LEU A 18 12.43 22.09 -42.83
CA LEU A 18 12.61 20.90 -42.00
C LEU A 18 13.44 21.21 -40.75
N LYS A 19 14.53 21.98 -40.87
CA LYS A 19 15.34 22.41 -39.72
C LYS A 19 14.57 23.30 -38.76
N ASN A 20 13.70 24.17 -39.26
CA ASN A 20 12.86 25.02 -38.42
C ASN A 20 11.82 24.20 -37.66
N ASN A 21 11.20 23.22 -38.33
CA ASN A 21 10.29 22.27 -37.71
C ASN A 21 10.98 21.41 -36.65
N GLU A 22 12.19 20.91 -36.94
CA GLU A 22 13.00 20.16 -35.99
C GLU A 22 13.29 20.98 -34.73
N LYS A 23 13.69 22.25 -34.87
CA LYS A 23 13.90 23.16 -33.74
C LYS A 23 12.62 23.38 -32.92
N GLY A 24 11.48 23.54 -33.61
CA GLY A 24 10.17 23.67 -32.96
C GLY A 24 9.80 22.42 -32.14
N LEU A 25 9.97 21.24 -32.73
CA LEU A 25 9.74 19.96 -32.06
C LEU A 25 10.68 19.75 -30.89
N GLN A 26 11.97 20.09 -31.03
CA GLN A 26 12.94 20.02 -29.93
C GLN A 26 12.55 20.93 -28.76
N LYS A 27 12.05 22.15 -29.05
CA LYS A 27 11.57 23.07 -28.01
C LYS A 27 10.36 22.49 -27.27
N LEU A 28 9.35 22.02 -28.01
CA LEU A 28 8.16 21.39 -27.44
C LEU A 28 8.50 20.15 -26.61
N ASN A 29 9.46 19.35 -27.06
CA ASN A 29 9.88 18.16 -26.34
C ASN A 29 10.55 18.51 -25.00
N LYS A 30 11.38 19.56 -24.96
CA LYS A 30 11.97 20.08 -23.72
C LYS A 30 10.90 20.60 -22.76
N GLU A 31 9.93 21.37 -23.25
CA GLU A 31 8.82 21.88 -22.42
C GLU A 31 7.99 20.74 -21.83
N LYS A 32 7.68 19.71 -22.63
CA LYS A 32 6.99 18.50 -22.16
C LYS A 32 7.80 17.73 -21.12
N GLN A 33 9.12 17.61 -21.32
CA GLN A 33 10.00 16.92 -20.38
C GLN A 33 9.99 17.60 -19.00
N VAL A 34 10.09 18.92 -18.96
CA VAL A 34 10.00 19.71 -17.72
C VAL A 34 8.63 19.51 -17.05
N ALA A 35 7.54 19.58 -17.81
CA ALA A 35 6.20 19.37 -17.26
C ALA A 35 6.01 17.95 -16.68
N VAL A 36 6.59 16.92 -17.31
CA VAL A 36 6.55 15.54 -16.80
C VAL A 36 7.32 15.45 -15.48
N GLU A 37 8.51 16.04 -15.38
CA GLU A 37 9.31 16.05 -14.15
C GLU A 37 8.58 16.76 -13.00
N GLU A 38 7.94 17.90 -13.27
CA GLU A 38 7.12 18.62 -12.30
C GLU A 38 5.92 17.79 -11.82
N LEU A 39 5.23 17.12 -12.74
CA LEU A 39 4.09 16.25 -12.41
C LEU A 39 4.54 15.04 -11.58
N GLN A 40 5.68 14.43 -11.92
CA GLN A 40 6.26 13.33 -11.14
C GLN A 40 6.59 13.76 -9.71
N SER A 41 7.17 14.95 -9.55
CA SER A 41 7.45 15.52 -8.23
C SER A 41 6.17 15.74 -7.42
N ARG A 42 5.13 16.31 -8.02
CA ARG A 42 3.82 16.50 -7.37
C ARG A 42 3.16 15.18 -6.97
N VAL A 43 3.22 14.15 -7.83
CA VAL A 43 2.70 12.82 -7.51
C VAL A 43 3.44 12.22 -6.31
N ALA A 44 4.77 12.36 -6.25
CA ALA A 44 5.55 11.90 -5.12
C ALA A 44 5.17 12.62 -3.81
N GLU A 45 4.98 13.94 -3.85
CA GLU A 45 4.53 14.73 -2.71
C GLU A 45 3.13 14.30 -2.23
N LEU A 46 2.18 14.15 -3.17
CA LEU A 46 0.83 13.71 -2.85
C LEU A 46 0.81 12.31 -2.23
N ASN A 47 1.60 11.38 -2.78
CA ASN A 47 1.75 10.04 -2.21
C ASN A 47 2.31 10.09 -0.79
N HIS A 48 3.31 10.93 -0.54
CA HIS A 48 3.86 11.12 0.81
C HIS A 48 2.80 11.66 1.78
N ARG A 49 2.02 12.67 1.36
CA ARG A 49 0.94 13.25 2.16
C ARG A 49 -0.18 12.25 2.44
N LEU A 50 -0.58 11.45 1.44
CA LEU A 50 -1.56 10.37 1.61
C LEU A 50 -1.06 9.33 2.61
N ASN A 51 0.18 8.86 2.48
CA ASN A 51 0.75 7.90 3.41
C ASN A 51 0.78 8.45 4.86
N TYR A 52 1.17 9.72 5.02
CA TYR A 52 1.13 10.37 6.33
C TYR A 52 -0.29 10.45 6.91
N GLN A 53 -1.28 10.85 6.11
CA GLN A 53 -2.67 10.93 6.54
C GLN A 53 -3.29 9.56 6.86
N GLU A 54 -2.98 8.54 6.05
CA GLU A 54 -3.40 7.16 6.33
C GLU A 54 -2.76 6.65 7.61
N GLY A 55 -1.45 6.85 7.78
CA GLY A 55 -0.72 6.48 8.98
C GLY A 55 -1.28 7.16 10.23
N TYR A 56 -1.55 8.46 10.16
CA TYR A 56 -2.16 9.23 11.24
C TYR A 56 -3.56 8.71 11.61
N THR A 57 -4.40 8.44 10.60
CA THR A 57 -5.77 7.95 10.81
C THR A 57 -5.81 6.53 11.39
N ARG A 58 -4.88 5.66 10.97
CA ARG A 58 -4.78 4.26 11.40
C ARG A 58 -3.91 4.04 12.63
N ARG A 59 -3.24 5.08 13.15
CA ARG A 59 -2.31 4.98 14.29
C ARG A 59 -2.96 4.38 15.54
N ASN A 60 -4.22 4.70 15.78
CA ASN A 60 -5.00 4.18 16.91
C ASN A 60 -5.72 2.87 16.59
N ASN A 61 -5.53 2.32 15.40
CA ASN A 61 -6.16 1.07 15.00
C ASN A 61 -5.21 -0.11 15.28
N LEU A 62 -5.78 -1.22 15.73
CA LEU A 62 -5.11 -2.51 15.88
C LEU A 62 -5.96 -3.56 15.16
N ARG A 63 -5.30 -4.46 14.44
CA ARG A 63 -5.97 -5.56 13.74
C ARG A 63 -5.67 -6.86 14.46
N ILE A 64 -6.70 -7.56 14.92
CA ILE A 64 -6.60 -8.82 15.65
C ILE A 64 -7.14 -9.96 14.78
N SER A 65 -6.32 -10.99 14.56
CA SER A 65 -6.67 -12.20 13.82
C SER A 65 -6.71 -13.41 14.76
N GLY A 66 -7.39 -14.49 14.36
CA GLY A 66 -7.46 -15.72 15.15
C GLY A 66 -8.55 -15.74 16.22
N LEU A 67 -9.37 -14.68 16.30
CA LEU A 67 -10.52 -14.62 17.20
C LEU A 67 -11.66 -15.49 16.66
N LYS A 68 -12.02 -16.55 17.36
CA LYS A 68 -13.16 -17.42 16.99
C LYS A 68 -14.40 -16.58 16.69
N GLU A 69 -15.04 -16.86 15.56
CA GLU A 69 -16.30 -16.22 15.20
C GLU A 69 -17.46 -16.94 15.86
N GLN A 70 -18.46 -16.17 16.29
CA GLN A 70 -19.73 -16.76 16.68
C GLN A 70 -20.55 -17.10 15.43
N PRO A 71 -21.25 -18.24 15.41
CA PRO A 71 -21.98 -18.72 14.24
C PRO A 71 -23.24 -17.90 13.91
N VAL A 72 -23.73 -17.08 14.84
CA VAL A 72 -24.89 -16.22 14.66
C VAL A 72 -24.40 -14.78 14.64
N GLY A 73 -24.89 -13.98 13.68
CA GLY A 73 -24.41 -12.62 13.37
C GLY A 73 -24.00 -11.79 14.60
N GLU A 74 -22.69 -11.71 14.83
CA GLU A 74 -22.11 -11.00 15.96
C GLU A 74 -22.31 -9.49 15.78
N THR A 75 -23.00 -8.86 16.74
CA THR A 75 -23.14 -7.39 16.81
C THR A 75 -21.81 -6.73 17.20
N TRP A 76 -21.64 -5.44 16.89
CA TRP A 76 -20.40 -4.73 17.17
C TRP A 76 -20.10 -4.64 18.68
N GLU A 77 -21.14 -4.55 19.51
CA GLU A 77 -21.05 -4.52 20.97
C GLU A 77 -20.49 -5.83 21.51
N GLN A 78 -20.96 -6.96 21.00
CA GLN A 78 -20.47 -8.30 21.38
C GLN A 78 -19.00 -8.47 21.01
N THR A 79 -18.60 -8.00 19.81
CA THR A 79 -17.19 -8.00 19.41
C THR A 79 -16.34 -7.12 20.32
N ALA A 80 -16.82 -5.94 20.73
CA ALA A 80 -16.10 -5.06 21.64
C ALA A 80 -15.88 -5.72 23.01
N VAL A 81 -16.91 -6.35 23.59
CA VAL A 81 -16.81 -7.08 24.86
C VAL A 81 -15.82 -8.25 24.76
N ASN A 82 -15.89 -9.02 23.67
CA ASN A 82 -14.97 -10.14 23.43
C ASN A 82 -13.52 -9.67 23.31
N VAL A 83 -13.28 -8.55 22.63
CA VAL A 83 -11.95 -7.94 22.53
C VAL A 83 -11.47 -7.45 23.89
N SER A 84 -12.30 -6.74 24.66
CA SER A 84 -11.92 -6.24 25.98
C SER A 84 -11.50 -7.38 26.92
N LYS A 85 -12.24 -8.48 26.95
CA LYS A 85 -11.87 -9.68 27.72
C LYS A 85 -10.50 -10.21 27.32
N ILE A 86 -10.18 -10.23 26.03
CA ILE A 86 -8.90 -10.73 25.54
C ILE A 86 -7.76 -9.78 25.87
N LEU A 87 -7.99 -8.46 25.80
CA LEU A 87 -7.00 -7.47 26.22
C LEU A 87 -6.70 -7.59 27.72
N GLU A 88 -7.71 -7.86 28.54
CA GLU A 88 -7.55 -8.10 29.97
C GLU A 88 -6.83 -9.42 30.25
N GLU A 89 -7.32 -10.53 29.70
CA GLU A 89 -6.80 -11.89 29.96
C GLU A 89 -5.40 -12.11 29.38
N LYS A 90 -5.15 -11.63 28.15
CA LYS A 90 -3.91 -11.94 27.42
C LYS A 90 -2.86 -10.84 27.55
N LEU A 91 -3.28 -9.57 27.61
CA LEU A 91 -2.36 -8.44 27.62
C LEU A 91 -2.28 -7.75 28.98
N GLN A 92 -3.04 -8.22 29.99
CA GLN A 92 -3.05 -7.66 31.35
C GLN A 92 -3.33 -6.15 31.36
N LEU A 93 -4.22 -5.70 30.47
CA LEU A 93 -4.65 -4.29 30.37
C LEU A 93 -6.10 -4.15 30.88
N PRO A 94 -6.32 -4.03 32.21
CA PRO A 94 -7.62 -3.68 32.74
C PRO A 94 -7.94 -2.23 32.35
N SER A 95 -9.15 -1.96 31.85
CA SER A 95 -9.67 -0.61 31.51
C SER A 95 -9.29 0.01 30.15
N VAL A 96 -9.16 -0.79 29.09
CA VAL A 96 -8.97 -0.22 27.74
C VAL A 96 -10.28 0.40 27.20
N ASN A 97 -10.21 1.69 26.86
CA ASN A 97 -11.32 2.39 26.21
C ASN A 97 -11.27 2.23 24.70
N LEU A 98 -12.20 1.42 24.17
CA LEU A 98 -12.38 1.19 22.74
C LEU A 98 -13.43 2.14 22.18
N GLU A 99 -13.14 2.79 21.04
CA GLU A 99 -14.13 3.58 20.31
C GLU A 99 -15.00 2.68 19.43
N ARG A 100 -14.37 1.70 18.77
CA ARG A 100 -15.06 0.80 17.84
C ARG A 100 -14.30 -0.52 17.73
N ALA A 101 -15.04 -1.61 17.66
CA ALA A 101 -14.51 -2.92 17.28
C ALA A 101 -15.46 -3.54 16.26
N HIS A 102 -14.92 -3.98 15.11
CA HIS A 102 -15.73 -4.63 14.08
C HIS A 102 -14.91 -5.65 13.29
N ARG A 103 -15.58 -6.68 12.79
CA ARG A 103 -14.99 -7.67 11.89
C ARG A 103 -14.81 -7.04 10.49
N VAL A 104 -13.69 -7.34 9.84
CA VAL A 104 -13.38 -6.86 8.49
C VAL A 104 -13.21 -8.06 7.56
N GLY A 105 -13.80 -7.95 6.37
CA GLY A 105 -13.77 -8.97 5.33
C GLY A 105 -15.16 -9.56 5.04
N PRO A 106 -15.30 -10.25 3.90
CA PRO A 106 -16.55 -10.92 3.53
C PRO A 106 -16.96 -11.88 4.63
N ALA A 107 -18.26 -11.91 4.98
CA ALA A 107 -18.79 -12.84 5.96
C ALA A 107 -18.29 -14.25 5.61
N ALA A 108 -17.66 -14.91 6.58
CA ALA A 108 -17.19 -16.27 6.39
C ALA A 108 -18.36 -17.11 5.88
N ALA A 109 -18.26 -17.61 4.64
CA ALA A 109 -19.03 -18.79 4.29
C ALA A 109 -18.70 -19.83 5.36
N ALA A 110 -19.69 -20.58 5.85
CA ALA A 110 -19.58 -21.51 6.97
C ALA A 110 -18.40 -22.53 6.91
N ALA A 111 -17.65 -22.55 5.80
CA ALA A 111 -16.51 -23.40 5.51
C ALA A 111 -15.13 -22.69 5.47
N SER A 112 -15.00 -21.38 5.71
CA SER A 112 -13.66 -20.76 5.72
C SER A 112 -12.89 -21.16 6.98
N SER A 113 -11.79 -21.89 6.81
CA SER A 113 -10.92 -22.38 7.89
C SER A 113 -10.31 -21.28 8.78
N HIS A 114 -10.42 -20.00 8.40
CA HIS A 114 -9.81 -18.88 9.10
C HIS A 114 -10.85 -17.86 9.56
N PRO A 115 -10.89 -17.52 10.86
CA PRO A 115 -11.78 -16.47 11.34
C PRO A 115 -11.37 -15.09 10.81
N ARG A 116 -12.36 -14.25 10.50
CA ARG A 116 -12.21 -12.85 10.09
C ARG A 116 -11.44 -12.05 11.12
N ALA A 117 -10.58 -11.18 10.63
CA ALA A 117 -9.87 -10.24 11.48
C ALA A 117 -10.83 -9.20 12.07
N VAL A 118 -10.61 -8.83 13.33
CA VAL A 118 -11.26 -7.70 13.99
C VAL A 118 -10.34 -6.48 13.85
N VAL A 119 -10.90 -5.35 13.43
CA VAL A 119 -10.24 -4.06 13.53
C VAL A 119 -10.82 -3.32 14.73
N VAL A 120 -9.93 -2.93 15.62
CA VAL A 120 -10.22 -2.25 16.87
C VAL A 120 -9.62 -0.86 16.82
N ARG A 121 -10.39 0.15 17.21
CA ARG A 121 -9.93 1.54 17.33
C ARG A 121 -9.91 1.92 18.81
N PHE A 122 -8.73 2.31 19.29
CA PHE A 122 -8.51 2.78 20.65
C PHE A 122 -8.80 4.27 20.74
N LYS A 123 -9.35 4.71 21.88
CA LYS A 123 -9.54 6.14 22.15
C LYS A 123 -8.21 6.85 22.37
N ASN A 124 -7.29 6.20 23.10
CA ASN A 124 -5.97 6.75 23.39
C ASN A 124 -4.89 5.98 22.64
N PHE A 125 -3.90 6.71 22.11
CA PHE A 125 -2.71 6.11 21.49
C PHE A 125 -1.87 5.31 22.50
N SER A 126 -1.78 5.78 23.75
CA SER A 126 -1.04 5.12 24.83
C SER A 126 -1.52 3.69 25.08
N ASP A 127 -2.84 3.48 25.08
CA ASP A 127 -3.45 2.17 25.34
C ASP A 127 -3.12 1.18 24.22
N ARG A 128 -3.13 1.66 22.97
CA ARG A 128 -2.74 0.87 21.79
C ARG A 128 -1.26 0.49 21.84
N GLU A 129 -0.38 1.41 22.23
CA GLU A 129 1.06 1.14 22.38
C GLU A 129 1.34 0.13 23.51
N ALA A 130 0.64 0.26 24.64
CA ALA A 130 0.72 -0.71 25.73
C ALA A 130 0.28 -2.11 25.27
N ALA A 131 -0.83 -2.19 24.51
CA ALA A 131 -1.30 -3.45 23.94
C ALA A 131 -0.27 -4.10 23.03
N ILE A 132 0.38 -3.34 22.16
CA ILE A 132 1.43 -3.86 21.27
C ILE A 132 2.66 -4.28 22.07
N ARG A 133 3.10 -3.47 23.03
CA ARG A 133 4.27 -3.79 23.87
C ARG A 133 4.06 -5.11 24.61
N ASN A 134 2.90 -5.29 25.24
CA ASN A 134 2.58 -6.50 25.98
C ASN A 134 2.42 -7.71 25.05
N ALA A 135 1.90 -7.50 23.84
CA ALA A 135 1.82 -8.55 22.83
C ALA A 135 3.18 -9.01 22.30
N THR A 136 4.12 -8.07 22.09
CA THR A 136 5.47 -8.41 21.64
C THR A 136 6.26 -9.20 22.69
N ALA A 137 5.99 -8.99 23.97
CA ALA A 137 6.61 -9.75 25.06
C ALA A 137 6.02 -11.18 25.20
N GLY A 138 4.78 -11.39 24.75
CA GLY A 138 4.00 -12.59 25.00
C GLY A 138 3.91 -13.62 23.87
N TRP A 139 4.77 -13.55 22.84
CA TRP A 139 4.67 -14.28 21.57
C TRP A 139 3.55 -13.78 20.66
N LEU A 140 3.85 -12.75 19.87
CA LEU A 140 3.06 -12.41 18.69
C LEU A 140 3.91 -11.63 17.68
N MET A 141 3.94 -12.11 16.43
CA MET A 141 4.62 -11.44 15.34
C MET A 141 3.82 -10.18 14.94
N VAL A 142 4.21 -9.02 15.49
CA VAL A 142 3.65 -7.73 15.10
C VAL A 142 4.42 -7.22 13.89
N ILE A 143 3.77 -7.18 12.72
CA ILE A 143 4.38 -6.56 11.53
C ILE A 143 4.38 -5.03 11.76
N PRO A 144 5.56 -4.39 11.80
CA PRO A 144 5.72 -3.01 12.29
C PRO A 144 4.97 -1.96 11.47
N GLN A 145 4.58 -2.29 10.23
CA GLN A 145 3.85 -1.36 9.36
C GLN A 145 2.32 -1.47 9.48
N TYR A 146 1.76 -2.49 10.18
CA TYR A 146 0.32 -2.80 10.10
C TYR A 146 -0.38 -3.16 11.42
N GLY A 147 0.27 -3.08 12.58
CA GLY A 147 -0.40 -3.27 13.88
C GLY A 147 -1.24 -4.56 13.94
N HIS A 148 -0.68 -5.66 13.41
CA HIS A 148 -1.37 -6.93 13.28
C HIS A 148 -1.06 -7.84 14.47
N LEU A 149 -2.09 -8.38 15.10
CA LEU A 149 -2.06 -9.19 16.30
C LEU A 149 -2.64 -10.58 15.96
N MET A 150 -1.85 -11.66 15.90
CA MET A 150 -2.35 -13.03 15.62
C MET A 150 -2.55 -13.88 16.89
N VAL A 151 -3.80 -14.14 17.31
CA VAL A 151 -4.10 -15.03 18.44
C VAL A 151 -4.00 -16.50 18.02
N GLN A 152 -3.17 -17.30 18.72
CA GLN A 152 -2.95 -18.71 18.36
C GLN A 152 -4.17 -19.60 18.67
N GLY A 153 -4.68 -20.20 17.60
CA GLY A 153 -5.52 -21.39 17.61
C GLY A 153 -5.32 -22.18 16.31
N GLY A 154 -4.21 -22.93 16.23
CA GLY A 154 -4.10 -24.12 15.38
C GLY A 154 -3.93 -23.97 13.86
N CYS A 155 -3.30 -22.92 13.32
CA CYS A 155 -3.03 -22.83 11.88
C CYS A 155 -1.54 -22.60 11.58
N ARG A 156 -0.96 -23.45 10.73
CA ARG A 156 0.45 -23.40 10.30
C ARG A 156 0.76 -22.07 9.64
N ALA A 157 1.88 -21.46 9.99
CA ALA A 157 2.39 -20.24 9.39
C ALA A 157 2.55 -20.41 7.87
N ARG A 158 1.81 -19.62 7.07
CA ARG A 158 2.22 -19.31 5.69
C ARG A 158 3.18 -18.13 5.76
N PRO A 159 4.36 -18.21 5.11
CA PRO A 159 5.20 -17.03 4.95
C PRO A 159 4.42 -16.00 4.13
N LEU A 160 4.23 -14.82 4.70
CA LEU A 160 3.75 -13.65 3.97
C LEU A 160 4.87 -13.26 3.00
N VAL A 161 4.62 -13.43 1.71
CA VAL A 161 5.47 -12.89 0.65
C VAL A 161 5.41 -11.37 0.77
N THR A 162 6.38 -10.81 1.48
CA THR A 162 6.68 -9.39 1.45
C THR A 162 7.38 -9.10 0.13
N GLY A 163 6.73 -8.32 -0.74
CA GLY A 163 7.41 -7.66 -1.85
C GLY A 163 6.86 -8.01 -3.22
N GLU A 164 5.85 -7.24 -3.66
CA GLU A 164 5.74 -6.89 -5.08
C GLU A 164 5.51 -5.38 -5.15
N TYR A 165 6.58 -4.63 -4.91
CA TYR A 165 6.85 -3.29 -5.47
C TYR A 165 8.33 -2.97 -5.24
N LEU A 166 9.21 -3.78 -5.84
CA LEU A 166 10.55 -3.36 -6.21
C LEU A 166 10.86 -3.98 -7.57
N ALA A 167 11.18 -3.10 -8.51
CA ALA A 167 11.53 -3.41 -9.88
C ALA A 167 12.69 -4.42 -9.96
N THR A 168 12.51 -5.48 -10.74
CA THR A 168 13.63 -6.18 -11.39
C THR A 168 14.03 -5.39 -12.64
N LEU A 169 14.79 -4.31 -12.44
CA LEU A 169 15.64 -3.76 -13.49
C LEU A 169 16.90 -4.66 -13.62
N GLN A 170 16.70 -5.90 -14.08
CA GLN A 170 17.83 -6.77 -14.44
C GLN A 170 17.56 -7.86 -15.48
N ASP A 171 16.42 -7.84 -16.20
CA ASP A 171 16.18 -8.74 -17.33
C ASP A 171 15.96 -7.98 -18.64
N VAL A 172 16.98 -7.23 -19.07
CA VAL A 172 17.16 -6.81 -20.47
C VAL A 172 18.56 -7.26 -20.90
N ASN A 173 18.78 -8.57 -20.96
CA ASN A 173 19.74 -9.25 -21.85
C ASN A 173 19.88 -10.70 -21.41
N LYS A 174 19.08 -11.59 -22.02
CA LYS A 174 19.43 -12.99 -22.27
C LYS A 174 18.35 -13.66 -23.14
N GLY A 175 18.66 -13.77 -24.43
CA GLY A 175 18.35 -14.93 -25.26
C GLY A 175 16.89 -15.19 -25.64
N PHE A 176 16.48 -14.66 -26.80
CA PHE A 176 15.67 -15.46 -27.74
C PHE A 176 16.48 -15.64 -29.02
N SER A 177 17.22 -16.75 -29.04
CA SER A 177 17.73 -17.40 -30.23
C SER A 177 16.94 -18.69 -30.42
N GLY A 178 16.38 -18.90 -31.61
CA GLY A 178 15.94 -20.20 -32.10
C GLY A 178 14.49 -20.58 -31.78
N THR A 179 13.60 -20.34 -32.74
CA THR A 179 13.16 -21.37 -33.70
C THR A 179 12.57 -20.68 -34.93
#